data_AF-A0A2E8DLT9-F1
#
_entry.id   AF-A0A2E8DLT9-F1
#
_cell.length_a   1.000
_cell.length_b   1.000
_cell.length_c   1.000
_cell.angle_alpha   90.00
_cell.angle_beta   90.00
_cell.angle_gamma   90.00
#
_symmetry.space_group_name_H-M   'P 1'
#
loop_
_entity.id
_entity.type
_entity.pdbx_description
1 polymer ?
#
loop_
_entity_poly.entity_id
_entity_poly.type
_entity_poly.pdbx_seq_one_letter_code
_entity_poly.pdbx_strand_id
1 'polypeptide(L)'
;MSILLIGFWARGEAYGGSYAAVLYNRLGDVGIIYLLLNLDVSVVWLFVAVSVIGKSALWVCGYWLPMAMERPTPVSSLLHSSTMVVAGVFLIMMYMEFSLFLPLTAIVLMSLYLSGWYDGKKIVALSTSVHLVVMMMCGALGLYGIVVFHIITHGFIKASAFVNSGWYIHIDRRQDLRS
;
A
#
# COMPACT_ATOMS: atom_id res chain seq x y z
N MET A 1 14.82 -2.15 -1.84
CA MET A 1 14.71 -2.59 -0.44
C MET A 1 13.58 -3.60 -0.20
N SER A 2 12.36 -3.36 -0.69
CA SER A 2 11.23 -4.30 -0.52
C SER A 2 11.47 -5.72 -1.03
N ILE A 3 12.13 -5.90 -2.19
CA ILE A 3 12.48 -7.22 -2.76
C ILE A 3 13.28 -8.09 -1.78
N LEU A 4 14.38 -7.56 -1.24
CA LEU A 4 15.27 -8.30 -0.34
C LEU A 4 14.56 -8.68 0.96
N LEU A 5 13.71 -7.77 1.45
CA LEU A 5 13.00 -7.96 2.71
C LEU A 5 11.79 -8.90 2.57
N ILE A 6 11.12 -8.93 1.42
CA ILE A 6 10.03 -9.87 1.15
C ILE A 6 10.58 -11.27 0.88
N GLY A 7 11.67 -11.37 0.10
CA GLY A 7 12.34 -12.63 -0.25
C GLY A 7 13.22 -13.23 0.85
N PHE A 8 13.18 -12.71 2.08
CA PHE A 8 14.12 -13.07 3.15
C PHE A 8 14.18 -14.58 3.44
N TRP A 9 13.04 -15.27 3.46
CA TRP A 9 12.97 -16.68 3.81
C TRP A 9 13.29 -17.65 2.66
N ALA A 10 13.66 -17.16 1.47
CA ALA A 10 14.01 -17.97 0.30
C ALA A 10 13.00 -19.09 -0.06
N ARG A 11 11.71 -18.90 0.26
CA ARG A 11 10.62 -19.82 -0.08
C ARG A 11 10.00 -19.44 -1.43
N GLY A 12 9.49 -20.42 -2.18
CA GLY A 12 8.86 -20.19 -3.49
C GLY A 12 7.74 -19.14 -3.44
N GLU A 13 6.90 -19.19 -2.41
CA GLU A 13 5.82 -18.21 -2.18
C GLU A 13 6.36 -16.81 -1.87
N ALA A 14 7.43 -16.71 -1.07
CA ALA A 14 8.09 -15.44 -0.76
C ALA A 14 8.74 -14.81 -2.00
N TYR A 15 9.32 -15.63 -2.89
CA TYR A 15 9.82 -15.15 -4.18
C TYR A 15 8.69 -14.65 -5.07
N GLY A 16 7.57 -15.37 -5.16
CA GLY A 16 6.38 -14.94 -5.90
C GLY A 16 5.88 -13.56 -5.46
N GLY A 17 5.71 -13.36 -4.15
CA GLY A 17 5.31 -12.05 -3.59
C GLY A 17 6.35 -10.95 -3.82
N SER A 18 7.64 -11.28 -3.78
CA SER A 18 8.73 -10.34 -4.05
C SER A 18 8.75 -9.88 -5.51
N TYR A 19 8.63 -10.80 -6.47
CA TYR A 19 8.58 -10.46 -7.89
C TYR A 19 7.34 -9.64 -8.23
N ALA A 20 6.17 -10.02 -7.69
CA ALA A 20 4.95 -9.23 -7.84
C ALA A 20 5.17 -7.79 -7.33
N ALA A 21 5.71 -7.63 -6.12
CA ALA A 21 6.02 -6.31 -5.57
C ALA A 21 6.93 -5.50 -6.50
N VAL A 22 7.99 -6.11 -7.08
CA VAL A 22 8.85 -5.39 -8.04
C VAL A 22 8.07 -4.95 -9.27
N LEU A 23 7.28 -5.82 -9.88
CA LEU A 23 6.53 -5.50 -11.09
C LEU A 23 5.60 -4.31 -10.87
N TYR A 24 4.79 -4.32 -9.81
CA TYR A 24 3.86 -3.21 -9.52
C TYR A 24 4.58 -1.91 -9.18
N ASN A 25 5.70 -1.98 -8.46
CA ASN A 25 6.51 -0.79 -8.19
C ASN A 25 7.13 -0.20 -9.45
N ARG A 26 7.55 -1.05 -10.40
CA ARG A 26 8.14 -0.62 -11.68
C ARG A 26 7.10 0.00 -12.61
N LEU A 27 5.87 -0.50 -12.59
CA LEU A 27 4.75 0.15 -13.28
C LEU A 27 4.51 1.56 -12.74
N GLY A 28 4.57 1.75 -11.41
CA GLY A 28 4.48 3.07 -10.80
C GLY A 28 5.67 3.98 -11.13
N ASP A 29 6.88 3.42 -11.28
CA ASP A 29 8.07 4.20 -11.65
C ASP A 29 7.95 4.85 -13.04
N VAL A 30 7.21 4.25 -13.98
CA VAL A 30 6.97 4.83 -15.32
C VAL A 30 6.36 6.22 -15.23
N GLY A 31 5.36 6.41 -14.36
CA GLY A 31 4.72 7.71 -14.20
C GLY A 31 5.61 8.72 -13.46
N ILE A 32 6.44 8.28 -12.52
CA ILE A 32 7.41 9.15 -11.84
C ILE A 32 8.48 9.62 -12.82
N ILE A 33 8.99 8.73 -13.68
CA ILE A 33 9.96 9.07 -14.72
C ILE A 33 9.35 10.09 -15.69
N TYR A 34 8.10 9.89 -16.12
CA TYR A 34 7.41 10.85 -16.98
C TYR A 34 7.33 12.25 -16.32
N LEU A 35 7.01 12.30 -15.03
CA LEU A 35 6.96 13.53 -14.25
C LEU A 35 8.34 14.19 -14.13
N LEU A 36 9.40 13.42 -13.87
CA LEU A 36 10.77 13.93 -13.79
C LEU A 36 11.28 14.49 -15.13
N LEU A 37 10.82 13.91 -16.24
CA LEU A 37 11.18 14.37 -17.58
C LEU A 37 10.42 15.64 -18.01
N ASN A 38 9.47 16.14 -17.20
CA ASN A 38 8.63 17.30 -17.51
C ASN A 38 8.00 17.23 -18.91
N LEU A 39 7.56 16.03 -19.30
CA LEU A 39 6.85 15.79 -20.55
C LEU A 39 5.45 16.44 -20.50
N ASP A 40 4.80 16.56 -21.66
CA ASP A 40 3.57 17.33 -21.91
C ASP A 40 2.61 17.44 -20.70
N VAL A 41 2.40 18.69 -20.25
CA VAL A 41 1.60 19.06 -19.06
C VAL A 41 0.15 18.56 -19.14
N SER A 42 -0.38 18.41 -20.36
CA SER A 42 -1.75 17.92 -20.60
C SER A 42 -1.96 16.48 -20.16
N VAL A 43 -0.91 15.64 -20.16
CA VAL A 43 -1.00 14.21 -19.82
C VAL A 43 -0.35 13.89 -18.48
N VAL A 44 0.34 14.85 -17.84
CA VAL A 44 1.01 14.68 -16.54
C VAL A 44 0.07 14.05 -15.50
N TRP A 45 -1.18 14.49 -15.44
CA TRP A 45 -2.17 13.98 -14.48
C TRP A 45 -2.43 12.48 -14.58
N LEU A 46 -2.45 11.94 -15.80
CA LEU A 46 -2.66 10.51 -16.04
C LEU A 46 -1.46 9.69 -15.55
N PHE A 47 -0.25 10.19 -15.77
CA PHE A 47 0.97 9.55 -15.28
C PHE A 47 1.16 9.68 -13.77
N VAL A 48 0.71 10.77 -13.15
CA VAL A 48 0.64 10.87 -11.68
C VAL A 48 -0.34 9.84 -11.13
N ALA A 49 -1.51 9.67 -11.74
CA ALA A 49 -2.47 8.64 -11.32
C ALA A 49 -1.90 7.22 -11.43
N VAL A 50 -1.19 6.89 -12.52
CA VAL A 50 -0.49 5.60 -12.66
C VAL A 50 0.57 5.40 -11.58
N SER A 51 1.38 6.42 -11.31
CA SER A 51 2.41 6.40 -10.26
C SER A 51 1.82 6.09 -8.90
N VAL A 52 0.72 6.80 -8.59
CA VAL A 52 -0.02 6.67 -7.35
C VAL A 52 -0.56 5.25 -7.20
N ILE A 53 -1.29 4.74 -8.20
CA ILE A 53 -1.90 3.40 -8.15
C ILE A 53 -0.84 2.32 -7.95
N GLY A 54 0.28 2.42 -8.67
CA GLY A 54 1.38 1.45 -8.59
C GLY A 54 2.10 1.44 -7.24
N LYS A 55 2.31 2.61 -6.61
CA LYS A 55 3.03 2.73 -5.33
C LYS A 55 2.14 2.49 -4.09
N SER A 56 0.88 2.90 -4.14
CA SER A 56 -0.04 2.81 -2.99
C SER A 56 -0.83 1.50 -2.92
N ALA A 57 -0.51 0.52 -3.78
CA ALA A 57 -1.16 -0.79 -3.82
C ALA A 57 -2.69 -0.70 -3.90
N LEU A 58 -3.19 0.24 -4.71
CA LEU A 58 -4.62 0.46 -4.91
C LEU A 58 -5.14 -0.43 -6.06
N TRP A 59 -6.40 -0.86 -5.97
CA TRP A 59 -7.12 -1.56 -7.04
C TRP A 59 -6.42 -2.84 -7.54
N VAL A 60 -6.32 -3.06 -8.87
CA VAL A 60 -5.64 -4.23 -9.50
C VAL A 60 -4.19 -4.38 -9.04
N CYS A 61 -3.55 -3.27 -8.64
CA CYS A 61 -2.20 -3.26 -8.06
C CYS A 61 -2.20 -3.54 -6.55
N GLY A 62 -3.30 -3.94 -5.93
CA GLY A 62 -3.38 -4.31 -4.52
C GLY A 62 -3.11 -5.79 -4.24
N TYR A 63 -3.16 -6.65 -5.26
CA TYR A 63 -3.04 -8.11 -5.09
C TYR A 63 -1.67 -8.58 -4.58
N TRP A 64 -0.60 -7.82 -4.83
CA TRP A 64 0.72 -8.14 -4.28
C TRP A 64 0.82 -7.88 -2.77
N LEU A 65 -0.10 -7.08 -2.20
CA LEU A 65 -0.03 -6.68 -0.80
C LEU A 65 -0.27 -7.88 0.15
N PRO A 66 -1.31 -8.71 -0.03
CA PRO A 66 -1.48 -9.94 0.76
C PRO A 66 -0.41 -11.00 0.45
N MET A 67 0.08 -11.07 -0.79
CA MET A 67 1.18 -11.99 -1.17
C MET A 67 2.51 -11.64 -0.49
N ALA A 68 2.75 -10.36 -0.20
CA ALA A 68 3.93 -9.92 0.52
C ALA A 68 3.92 -10.30 2.01
N MET A 69 2.84 -10.88 2.56
CA MET A 69 2.75 -11.28 3.97
C MET A 69 3.58 -12.51 4.36
N GLU A 70 4.23 -13.18 3.40
CA GLU A 70 5.17 -14.28 3.66
C GLU A 70 6.49 -13.84 4.32
N ARG A 71 6.70 -12.52 4.42
CA ARG A 71 7.88 -11.92 5.05
C ARG A 71 7.81 -11.92 6.58
N PRO A 72 8.94 -11.69 7.28
CA PRO A 72 8.95 -11.56 8.75
C PRO A 72 7.99 -10.46 9.24
N THR A 73 7.35 -10.68 10.40
CA THR A 73 6.39 -9.73 11.00
C THR A 73 6.97 -8.34 11.31
N PRO A 74 8.25 -8.17 11.68
CA PRO A 74 8.83 -6.84 11.86
C PRO A 74 8.99 -6.09 10.53
N VAL A 75 9.30 -6.83 9.45
CA VAL A 75 9.40 -6.28 8.09
C VAL A 75 8.02 -5.82 7.61
N SER A 76 6.97 -6.60 7.88
CA SER A 76 5.60 -6.17 7.56
C SER A 76 5.17 -4.92 8.33
N SER A 77 5.54 -4.84 9.61
CA SER A 77 5.33 -3.65 10.43
C SER A 77 5.96 -2.43 9.79
N LEU A 78 7.26 -2.48 9.45
CA LEU A 78 7.97 -1.34 8.86
C LEU A 78 7.40 -0.93 7.50
N LEU A 79 7.26 -1.87 6.58
CA LEU A 79 6.95 -1.53 5.18
C LEU A 79 5.48 -1.12 4.97
N HIS A 80 4.53 -1.60 5.78
CA HIS A 80 3.11 -1.24 5.66
C HIS A 80 2.64 -0.14 6.60
N SER A 81 3.36 0.16 7.68
CA SER A 81 3.03 1.28 8.55
C SER A 81 3.51 2.62 8.00
N SER A 82 4.71 2.69 7.43
CA SER A 82 5.43 3.97 7.32
C SER A 82 5.99 4.31 5.95
N THR A 83 6.34 3.36 5.08
CA THR A 83 7.24 3.65 3.95
C THR A 83 6.64 3.40 2.57
N MET A 84 6.26 2.17 2.28
CA MET A 84 6.03 1.76 0.89
C MET A 84 4.73 2.31 0.33
N VAL A 85 3.73 2.39 1.20
CA VAL A 85 2.34 2.55 0.81
C VAL A 85 1.88 4.01 0.94
N VAL A 86 2.53 4.77 1.82
CA VAL A 86 2.30 6.21 2.06
C VAL A 86 2.93 7.08 0.96
N ALA A 87 3.94 6.58 0.25
CA ALA A 87 4.61 7.31 -0.84
C ALA A 87 3.65 7.79 -1.94
N GLY A 88 2.62 6.98 -2.26
CA GLY A 88 1.59 7.39 -3.22
C GLY A 88 0.68 8.52 -2.69
N VAL A 89 0.36 8.50 -1.39
CA VAL A 89 -0.40 9.57 -0.73
C VAL A 89 0.37 10.89 -0.75
N PHE A 90 1.68 10.80 -0.50
CA PHE A 90 2.56 11.97 -0.55
C PHE A 90 2.63 12.60 -1.95
N LEU A 91 2.71 11.78 -3.00
CA LEU A 91 2.70 12.28 -4.38
C LEU A 91 1.41 13.03 -4.73
N ILE A 92 0.25 12.57 -4.23
CA ILE A 92 -1.01 13.31 -4.40
C ILE A 92 -0.93 14.68 -3.73
N MET A 93 -0.44 14.76 -2.50
CA MET A 93 -0.36 16.03 -1.78
C MET A 93 0.52 17.06 -2.48
N MET A 94 1.52 16.62 -3.24
CA MET A 94 2.43 17.52 -3.95
C MET A 94 1.90 18.01 -5.29
N TYR A 95 1.23 17.13 -6.04
CA TYR A 95 0.95 17.41 -7.45
C TYR A 95 -0.52 17.64 -7.74
N MET A 96 -1.49 17.02 -7.05
CA MET A 96 -2.88 17.00 -7.52
C MET A 96 -3.68 18.26 -7.20
N GLU A 97 -4.24 18.89 -8.24
CA GLU A 97 -5.33 19.86 -8.11
C GLU A 97 -6.68 19.15 -7.88
N PHE A 98 -7.54 19.78 -7.09
CA PHE A 98 -8.79 19.27 -6.49
C PHE A 98 -9.80 18.57 -7.44
N SER A 99 -9.74 18.77 -8.75
CA SER A 99 -10.91 18.61 -9.63
C SER A 99 -11.12 17.22 -10.25
N LEU A 100 -10.15 16.31 -10.20
CA LEU A 100 -10.18 15.08 -11.01
C LEU A 100 -10.24 13.75 -10.23
N PHE A 101 -10.27 13.77 -8.90
CA PHE A 101 -10.12 12.54 -8.11
C PHE A 101 -11.43 11.87 -7.66
N LEU A 102 -12.59 12.54 -7.79
CA LEU A 102 -13.89 11.97 -7.41
C LEU A 102 -14.27 10.63 -8.10
N PRO A 103 -13.94 10.37 -9.38
CA PRO A 103 -14.25 9.07 -9.98
C PRO A 103 -13.24 7.97 -9.61
N LEU A 104 -11.99 8.30 -9.26
CA LEU A 104 -10.99 7.30 -8.85
C LEU A 104 -11.31 6.70 -7.47
N THR A 105 -11.86 7.50 -6.55
CA THR A 105 -12.15 7.08 -5.17
C THR A 105 -13.29 6.07 -5.09
N ALA A 106 -14.30 6.17 -5.97
CA ALA A 106 -15.40 5.22 -6.08
C ALA A 106 -14.96 3.84 -6.62
N ILE A 107 -14.01 3.81 -7.57
CA ILE A 107 -13.46 2.57 -8.15
C ILE A 107 -12.54 1.85 -7.15
N VAL A 108 -11.83 2.61 -6.32
CA VAL A 108 -10.95 2.05 -5.28
C VAL A 108 -11.75 1.46 -4.11
N LEU A 109 -12.90 2.05 -3.74
CA LEU A 109 -13.82 1.45 -2.75
C LEU A 109 -14.36 0.07 -3.17
N MET A 110 -14.56 -0.16 -4.48
CA MET A 110 -15.00 -1.46 -5.02
C MET A 110 -13.92 -2.55 -5.00
N SER A 111 -12.65 -2.21 -4.71
CA SER A 111 -11.55 -3.19 -4.66
C SER A 111 -11.42 -3.95 -3.34
N LEU A 112 -12.30 -3.69 -2.37
CA LEU A 112 -12.32 -4.39 -1.09
C LEU A 112 -12.98 -5.77 -1.21
N TYR A 113 -12.27 -6.70 -1.83
CA TYR A 113 -12.53 -8.14 -1.65
C TYR A 113 -12.17 -8.52 -0.21
N LEU A 114 -13.11 -8.31 0.71
CA LEU A 114 -13.03 -8.71 2.11
C LEU A 114 -13.38 -10.20 2.33
N SER A 115 -13.72 -10.95 1.29
CA SER A 115 -14.13 -12.34 1.43
C SER A 115 -12.94 -13.30 1.27
N GLY A 116 -12.55 -13.94 2.37
CA GLY A 116 -11.87 -15.25 2.33
C GLY A 116 -10.47 -15.33 2.91
N TRP A 117 -9.91 -14.26 3.50
CA TRP A 117 -8.61 -14.33 4.15
C TRP A 117 -8.76 -14.51 5.66
N TYR A 118 -8.26 -15.63 6.18
CA TYR A 118 -8.28 -15.95 7.61
C TYR A 118 -6.94 -15.68 8.30
N ASP A 119 -5.93 -15.28 7.54
CA ASP A 119 -4.61 -14.92 8.04
C ASP A 119 -4.61 -13.54 8.71
N GLY A 120 -4.20 -13.47 9.98
CA GLY A 120 -4.16 -12.22 10.74
C GLY A 120 -3.32 -11.12 10.07
N LYS A 121 -2.13 -11.47 9.55
CA LYS A 121 -1.26 -10.52 8.82
C LYS A 121 -1.93 -9.95 7.56
N LYS A 122 -2.64 -10.79 6.79
CA LYS A 122 -3.30 -10.36 5.54
C LYS A 122 -4.48 -9.45 5.85
N ILE A 123 -5.22 -9.72 6.93
CA ILE A 123 -6.30 -8.84 7.41
C ILE A 123 -5.74 -7.46 7.80
N VAL A 124 -4.65 -7.41 8.57
CA VAL A 124 -4.01 -6.14 8.91
C VAL A 124 -3.52 -5.42 7.65
N ALA A 125 -2.94 -6.12 6.69
CA ALA A 125 -2.52 -5.54 5.42
C ALA A 125 -3.67 -4.94 4.60
N LEU A 126 -4.77 -5.67 4.44
CA LEU A 126 -5.97 -5.18 3.74
C LEU A 126 -6.58 -3.98 4.47
N SER A 127 -6.54 -3.97 5.79
CA SER A 127 -6.99 -2.79 6.53
C SER A 127 -6.11 -1.56 6.26
N THR A 128 -4.85 -1.71 5.82
CA THR A 128 -4.04 -0.56 5.36
C THR A 128 -4.53 -0.03 4.02
N SER A 129 -4.89 -0.89 3.06
CA SER A 129 -5.36 -0.42 1.76
C SER A 129 -6.60 0.46 1.88
N VAL A 130 -7.56 0.08 2.76
CA VAL A 130 -8.74 0.89 3.09
C VAL A 130 -8.37 2.29 3.60
N HIS A 131 -7.44 2.37 4.56
CA HIS A 131 -7.07 3.65 5.18
C HIS A 131 -6.36 4.58 4.18
N LEU A 132 -5.59 4.02 3.23
CA LEU A 132 -5.05 4.83 2.16
C LEU A 132 -6.13 5.44 1.31
N VAL A 133 -7.18 4.67 0.93
CA VAL A 133 -8.29 5.23 0.13
C VAL A 133 -8.86 6.48 0.82
N VAL A 134 -9.03 6.41 2.14
CA VAL A 134 -9.49 7.53 2.96
C VAL A 134 -8.50 8.69 2.93
N MET A 135 -7.20 8.43 3.14
CA MET A 135 -6.17 9.47 3.04
C MET A 135 -6.12 10.12 1.66
N MET A 136 -6.34 9.35 0.59
CA MET A 136 -6.37 9.83 -0.79
C MET A 136 -7.61 10.69 -1.05
N MET A 137 -8.78 10.30 -0.53
CA MET A 137 -9.98 11.12 -0.57
C MET A 137 -9.77 12.46 0.15
N CYS A 138 -9.19 12.45 1.36
CA CYS A 138 -8.89 13.67 2.10
C CYS A 138 -7.85 14.55 1.37
N GLY A 139 -6.84 13.94 0.76
CA GLY A 139 -5.82 14.65 -0.04
C GLY A 139 -6.42 15.28 -1.29
N ALA A 140 -7.34 14.60 -1.97
CA ALA A 140 -8.06 15.14 -3.11
C ALA A 140 -8.97 16.32 -2.77
N LEU A 141 -9.53 16.32 -1.55
CA LEU A 141 -10.28 17.46 -1.00
C LEU A 141 -9.35 18.55 -0.43
N GLY A 142 -8.04 18.47 -0.68
CA GLY A 142 -7.01 19.39 -0.20
C GLY A 142 -6.94 19.56 1.32
N LEU A 143 -7.47 18.59 2.07
CA LEU A 143 -7.44 18.57 3.53
C LEU A 143 -6.09 18.05 4.03
N TYR A 144 -4.99 18.68 3.60
CA TYR A 144 -3.63 18.18 3.81
C TYR A 144 -3.27 17.99 5.29
N GLY A 145 -3.72 18.87 6.18
CA GLY A 145 -3.52 18.72 7.63
C GLY A 145 -4.13 17.44 8.19
N ILE A 146 -5.34 17.08 7.73
CA ILE A 146 -6.01 15.83 8.13
C ILE A 146 -5.26 14.62 7.56
N VAL A 147 -4.76 14.70 6.32
CA VAL A 147 -3.98 13.62 5.71
C VAL A 147 -2.70 13.34 6.50
N VAL A 148 -1.93 14.37 6.85
CA VAL A 148 -0.70 14.22 7.63
C VAL A 148 -1.00 13.62 9.00
N PHE A 149 -2.02 14.12 9.69
CA PHE A 149 -2.46 13.57 10.97
C PHE A 149 -2.88 12.09 10.84
N HIS A 150 -3.63 11.75 9.80
CA HIS A 150 -4.05 10.38 9.53
C HIS A 150 -2.86 9.47 9.23
N ILE A 151 -1.88 9.90 8.44
CA ILE A 151 -0.65 9.13 8.15
C ILE A 151 0.09 8.78 9.44
N ILE A 152 0.27 9.74 10.35
CA ILE A 152 1.00 9.55 11.61
C ILE A 152 0.24 8.55 12.50
N THR A 153 -1.04 8.78 12.74
CA THR A 153 -1.87 7.92 13.60
C THR A 153 -2.01 6.51 13.02
N HIS A 154 -2.23 6.39 11.71
CA HIS A 154 -2.24 5.11 11.00
C HIS A 154 -0.91 4.37 11.18
N GLY A 155 0.22 5.06 11.05
CA GLY A 155 1.54 4.47 11.23
C GLY A 155 1.69 3.79 12.59
N PHE A 156 1.34 4.49 13.68
CA PHE A 156 1.37 3.92 15.03
C PHE A 156 0.42 2.73 15.20
N ILE A 157 -0.83 2.85 14.74
CA ILE A 157 -1.85 1.81 14.91
C ILE A 157 -1.51 0.54 14.11
N LYS A 158 -0.99 0.68 12.88
CA LYS A 158 -0.61 -0.48 12.08
C LYS A 158 0.67 -1.13 12.58
N ALA A 159 1.64 -0.34 13.05
CA ALA A 159 2.86 -0.88 13.63
C ALA A 159 2.54 -1.75 14.86
N SER A 160 1.69 -1.26 15.77
CA SER A 160 1.26 -2.04 16.94
C SER A 160 0.47 -3.29 16.54
N ALA A 161 -0.45 -3.20 15.57
CA ALA A 161 -1.21 -4.35 15.08
C ALA A 161 -0.31 -5.45 14.48
N PHE A 162 0.69 -5.08 13.67
CA PHE A 162 1.63 -6.05 13.11
C PHE A 162 2.53 -6.68 14.18
N VAL A 163 2.98 -5.91 15.17
CA VAL A 163 3.77 -6.45 16.29
C VAL A 163 2.93 -7.44 17.12
N ASN A 164 1.69 -7.09 17.44
CA ASN A 164 0.77 -7.99 18.17
C ASN A 164 0.48 -9.27 17.37
N SER A 165 0.24 -9.15 16.05
CA SER A 165 0.08 -10.33 15.19
C SER A 165 1.34 -11.20 15.17
N GLY A 166 2.53 -10.58 15.19
CA GLY A 166 3.80 -11.28 15.24
C GLY A 166 4.03 -12.01 16.55
N TRP A 167 3.64 -11.41 17.68
CA TRP A 167 3.68 -12.04 18.99
C TRP A 167 2.78 -13.28 19.05
N TYR A 168 1.54 -13.17 18.54
CA TYR A 168 0.61 -14.30 18.45
C TYR A 168 1.15 -15.44 17.59
N ILE A 169 1.63 -15.13 16.38
CA ILE A 169 2.26 -16.11 15.47
C ILE A 169 3.49 -16.74 16.12
N HIS A 170 4.26 -16.00 16.89
CA HIS A 170 5.46 -16.53 17.54
C HIS A 170 5.12 -17.60 18.60
N ILE A 171 4.03 -17.40 19.34
CA ILE A 171 3.58 -18.34 20.37
C ILE A 171 2.92 -19.56 19.76
N ASP A 172 1.91 -19.35 18.90
CA ASP A 172 1.07 -20.43 18.39
C ASP A 172 1.62 -21.08 17.10
N ARG A 173 2.68 -20.50 16.51
CA ARG A 173 3.30 -20.89 15.23
C ARG A 173 2.33 -20.93 14.04
N ARG A 174 1.15 -20.36 14.20
CA ARG A 174 0.07 -20.32 13.21
C ARG A 174 -0.32 -18.89 12.88
N GLN A 175 -0.75 -18.70 11.65
CA GLN A 175 -1.12 -17.40 11.09
C GLN A 175 -2.62 -17.28 10.82
N ASP A 176 -3.30 -18.42 10.65
CA ASP A 176 -4.75 -18.54 10.49
C ASP A 176 -5.45 -18.36 11.84
N LEU A 177 -6.49 -17.53 11.86
CA LEU A 177 -7.29 -17.22 13.05
C LEU A 177 -8.37 -18.26 13.38
N ARG A 178 -8.61 -19.25 12.51
CA ARG A 178 -9.66 -20.25 12.69
C ARG A 178 -9.25 -21.47 13.52
N SER A 179 -7.94 -21.69 13.65
CA SER A 179 -7.34 -22.90 14.21
C SER A 179 -6.73 -22.67 15.58
#